data_AF-A0A413IKH6-F1
#
_entry.id   AF-A0A413IKH6-F1
#
_cell.length_a   1.000
_cell.length_b   1.000
_cell.length_c   1.000
_cell.angle_alpha   90.00
_cell.angle_beta   90.00
_cell.angle_gamma   90.00
#
_symmetry.space_group_name_H-M   'P 1'
#
loop_
_entity.id
_entity.type
_entity.pdbx_description
1 polymer ?
#
loop_
_entity_poly.entity_id
_entity_poly.type
_entity_poly.pdbx_seq_one_letter_code
_entity_poly.pdbx_strand_id
1 'polypeptide(L)'
;MIYKFDTIDVTAYGVLPLRGDGGVAVSGLFDFPKRKGEIERNWGDGVEPYLDGKDLEYDGRTIGLKFVMADAVNMERFREAAVACRRLGTELGNFDVVMADEVGVERVDDKLLKLDLKFREPHVEFEELTLVGSGGGRIRVDDFNLARDFGVTVTAVKGDLKVPKRIEVSTTAPYLNTAFRENPVLSLECVMRAGNLKEVGARMRQFHALWRLPGVRVLRLADGRERGVFVKDGFSVSIVSDGVVKFTLNVIEYDRNLSEDQ
;
A
#
# COMPACT_ATOMS: atom_id res chain seq x y z
N MET A 1 -3.12 5.20 21.27
CA MET A 1 -2.89 3.94 20.55
C MET A 1 -2.32 2.87 21.46
N ILE A 2 -3.20 1.97 21.86
CA ILE A 2 -2.91 0.68 22.48
C ILE A 2 -2.58 -0.35 21.38
N TYR A 3 -1.62 -1.24 21.66
CA TYR A 3 -1.27 -2.37 20.82
C TYR A 3 -1.44 -3.66 21.60
N LYS A 4 -2.00 -4.69 20.97
CA LYS A 4 -2.25 -5.98 21.59
C LYS A 4 -1.69 -7.10 20.75
N PHE A 5 -1.01 -8.05 21.39
CA PHE A 5 -0.74 -9.36 20.81
C PHE A 5 -1.86 -10.29 21.26
N ASP A 6 -2.65 -10.72 20.29
CA ASP A 6 -3.93 -11.39 20.43
C ASP A 6 -4.92 -10.57 21.27
N THR A 7 -4.97 -10.82 22.57
CA THR A 7 -5.85 -10.11 23.51
C THR A 7 -5.09 -9.33 24.57
N ILE A 8 -3.76 -9.52 24.65
CA ILE A 8 -2.91 -9.01 25.72
C ILE A 8 -2.25 -7.71 25.24
N ASP A 9 -2.43 -6.65 26.03
CA ASP A 9 -1.73 -5.38 25.82
C ASP A 9 -0.22 -5.60 25.89
N VAL A 10 0.52 -5.09 24.91
CA VAL A 10 1.97 -5.28 24.83
C VAL A 10 2.71 -4.74 26.07
N THR A 11 2.14 -3.76 26.77
CA THR A 11 2.68 -3.22 28.02
C THR A 11 2.78 -4.26 29.14
N ALA A 12 1.98 -5.34 29.09
CA ALA A 12 2.09 -6.46 30.01
C ALA A 12 3.41 -7.24 29.87
N TYR A 13 4.12 -7.06 28.75
CA TYR A 13 5.46 -7.59 28.52
C TYR A 13 6.57 -6.59 28.84
N GLY A 14 6.24 -5.45 29.47
CA GLY A 14 7.23 -4.43 29.85
C GLY A 14 7.75 -3.59 28.69
N VAL A 15 7.05 -3.57 27.55
CA VAL A 15 7.39 -2.73 26.41
C VAL A 15 6.48 -1.51 26.30
N LEU A 16 7.02 -0.39 25.82
CA LEU A 16 6.26 0.82 25.50
C LEU A 16 6.39 1.16 24.01
N PRO A 17 5.31 1.62 23.35
CA PRO A 17 5.35 2.04 21.95
C PRO A 17 6.35 3.17 21.71
N LEU A 18 7.32 2.94 20.82
CA LEU A 18 8.25 3.96 20.36
C LEU A 18 7.57 4.76 19.23
N ARG A 19 7.07 5.93 19.57
CA ARG A 19 6.38 6.80 18.61
C ARG A 19 7.39 7.44 17.68
N GLY A 20 7.29 7.11 16.40
CA GLY A 20 8.07 7.76 15.34
C GLY A 20 7.37 9.01 14.82
N ASP A 21 7.73 9.37 13.59
CA ASP A 21 7.02 10.41 12.83
C ASP A 21 5.52 10.05 12.74
N GLY A 22 4.67 11.05 12.95
CA GLY A 22 3.21 10.84 13.01
C GLY A 22 2.66 10.39 14.37
N GLY A 23 3.51 10.22 15.39
CA GLY A 23 3.07 10.01 16.77
C GLY A 23 2.55 8.60 17.06
N VAL A 24 2.79 7.64 16.17
CA VAL A 24 2.43 6.23 16.33
C VAL A 24 3.66 5.35 16.22
N ALA A 25 3.54 4.11 16.72
CA ALA A 25 4.62 3.13 16.73
C ALA A 25 4.48 2.08 15.62
N VAL A 26 3.45 2.22 14.79
CA VAL A 26 3.06 1.25 13.78
C VAL A 26 3.18 1.84 12.38
N SER A 27 3.60 1.01 11.44
CA SER A 27 3.61 1.30 10.00
C SER A 27 2.93 0.17 9.24
N GLY A 28 2.54 0.42 7.98
CA GLY A 28 2.01 -0.62 7.10
C GLY A 28 0.52 -0.94 7.26
N LEU A 29 -0.16 -0.44 8.30
CA LEU A 29 -1.61 -0.68 8.51
C LEU A 29 -2.51 -0.16 7.39
N PHE A 30 -2.02 0.80 6.62
CA PHE A 30 -2.74 1.44 5.54
C PHE A 30 -2.16 1.10 4.18
N ASP A 31 -1.18 0.20 4.11
CA ASP A 31 -0.57 -0.20 2.85
C ASP A 31 -1.58 -1.00 2.01
N PHE A 32 -1.55 -0.72 0.71
CA PHE A 32 -2.26 -1.52 -0.29
C PHE A 32 -1.29 -2.56 -0.84
N PRO A 33 -1.58 -3.86 -0.71
CA PRO A 33 -0.67 -4.90 -1.14
C PRO A 33 -0.51 -4.93 -2.66
N LYS A 34 0.66 -5.39 -3.11
CA LYS A 34 0.89 -5.68 -4.53
C LYS A 34 0.04 -6.86 -5.00
N ARG A 35 -0.23 -6.92 -6.30
CA ARG A 35 -0.82 -8.11 -6.92
C ARG A 35 0.18 -9.28 -6.87
N LYS A 36 -0.33 -10.51 -6.84
CA LYS A 36 0.46 -11.75 -6.87
C LYS A 36 -0.05 -12.71 -7.93
N GLY A 37 0.76 -13.73 -8.21
CA GLY A 37 0.47 -14.73 -9.24
C GLY A 37 0.84 -14.25 -10.64
N GLU A 38 0.28 -14.90 -11.66
CA GLU A 38 0.36 -14.44 -13.04
C GLU A 38 -0.64 -13.30 -13.23
N ILE A 39 -0.13 -12.10 -13.50
CA ILE A 39 -0.92 -10.85 -13.45
C ILE A 39 -0.89 -10.09 -14.78
N GLU A 40 -0.03 -10.51 -15.69
CA GLU A 40 0.13 -9.96 -17.03
C GLU A 40 0.80 -10.97 -17.95
N ARG A 41 0.59 -10.80 -19.25
CA ARG A 41 1.27 -11.53 -20.31
C ARG A 41 2.11 -10.59 -21.13
N ASN A 42 3.39 -10.93 -21.31
CA ASN A 42 4.27 -10.26 -22.25
C ASN A 42 4.21 -11.00 -23.60
N TRP A 43 3.71 -10.32 -24.63
CA TRP A 43 3.58 -10.84 -25.99
C TRP A 43 4.84 -10.61 -26.84
N GLY A 44 5.79 -9.84 -26.33
CA GLY A 44 7.03 -9.43 -27.02
C GLY A 44 6.90 -8.09 -27.74
N ASP A 45 5.68 -7.75 -28.14
CA ASP A 45 5.27 -6.48 -28.77
C ASP A 45 4.40 -5.61 -27.85
N GLY A 46 3.73 -6.21 -26.87
CA GLY A 46 2.95 -5.54 -25.83
C GLY A 46 2.88 -6.32 -24.52
N VAL A 47 2.40 -5.65 -23.47
CA VAL A 47 2.13 -6.26 -22.15
C VAL A 47 0.65 -6.12 -21.82
N GLU A 48 -0.04 -7.25 -21.71
CA GLU A 48 -1.47 -7.32 -21.41
C GLU A 48 -1.69 -7.67 -19.93
N PRO A 49 -2.30 -6.79 -19.13
CA PRO A 49 -2.63 -7.09 -17.74
C PRO A 49 -3.91 -7.92 -17.64
N TYR A 50 -3.93 -8.90 -16.73
CA TYR A 50 -5.15 -9.62 -16.40
C TYR A 50 -5.94 -8.82 -15.37
N LEU A 51 -7.11 -8.31 -15.74
CA LEU A 51 -7.89 -7.41 -14.89
C LEU A 51 -9.28 -7.95 -14.53
N ASP A 52 -9.59 -9.19 -14.92
CA ASP A 52 -10.83 -9.85 -14.51
C ASP A 52 -10.81 -10.12 -13.00
N GLY A 53 -11.97 -10.00 -12.35
CA GLY A 53 -12.06 -10.11 -10.89
C GLY A 53 -11.53 -11.43 -10.31
N LYS A 54 -11.58 -12.52 -11.09
CA LYS A 54 -11.03 -13.84 -10.74
C LYS A 54 -9.49 -13.87 -10.74
N ASP A 55 -8.84 -13.02 -11.53
CA ASP A 55 -7.39 -12.95 -11.71
C ASP A 55 -6.76 -11.87 -10.80
N LEU A 56 -7.61 -11.08 -10.13
CA LEU A 56 -7.14 -10.14 -9.15
C LEU A 56 -6.86 -10.89 -7.84
N GLU A 57 -5.61 -11.30 -7.65
CA GLU A 57 -5.11 -11.74 -6.35
C GLU A 57 -4.10 -10.75 -5.79
N TYR A 58 -4.12 -10.54 -4.47
CA TYR A 58 -3.14 -9.74 -3.77
C TYR A 58 -2.28 -10.58 -2.86
N ASP A 59 -1.05 -10.10 -2.74
CA ASP A 59 -0.16 -10.51 -1.68
C ASP A 59 -0.67 -9.99 -0.33
N GLY A 60 0.00 -10.38 0.75
CA GLY A 60 -0.20 -9.74 2.04
C GLY A 60 0.44 -8.36 2.14
N ARG A 61 0.38 -7.77 3.34
CA ARG A 61 1.15 -6.57 3.70
C ARG A 61 2.00 -6.78 4.94
N THR A 62 3.04 -5.97 5.09
CA THR A 62 3.93 -6.01 6.26
C THR A 62 3.55 -4.89 7.21
N ILE A 63 3.35 -5.22 8.48
CA ILE A 63 3.03 -4.28 9.54
C ILE A 63 4.26 -4.18 10.46
N GLY A 64 4.85 -3.00 10.49
CA GLY A 64 6.01 -2.72 11.35
C GLY A 64 5.57 -2.21 12.71
N LEU A 65 6.26 -2.62 13.78
CA LEU A 65 6.05 -2.11 15.14
C LEU A 65 7.39 -1.78 15.79
N LYS A 66 7.45 -0.61 16.44
CA LYS A 66 8.63 -0.19 17.20
C LYS A 66 8.29 -0.01 18.67
N PHE A 67 9.09 -0.62 19.54
CA PHE A 67 8.92 -0.51 20.98
C PHE A 67 10.23 -0.14 21.69
N VAL A 68 10.13 0.23 22.95
CA VAL A 68 11.26 0.30 23.88
C VAL A 68 11.00 -0.58 25.10
N MET A 69 12.06 -1.17 25.65
CA MET A 69 12.03 -1.98 26.87
C MET A 69 13.12 -1.51 27.84
N ALA A 70 12.75 -1.36 29.12
CA ALA A 70 13.70 -1.08 30.19
C ALA A 70 14.30 -2.37 30.76
N ASP A 71 15.60 -2.36 31.03
CA ASP A 71 16.39 -3.36 31.76
C ASP A 71 16.26 -4.81 31.25
N ALA A 72 15.77 -5.00 30.02
CA ALA A 72 15.55 -6.30 29.37
C ALA A 72 14.74 -7.33 30.20
N VAL A 73 14.03 -6.90 31.24
CA VAL A 73 13.52 -7.77 32.32
C VAL A 73 12.60 -8.87 31.80
N ASN A 74 11.82 -8.58 30.77
CA ASN A 74 10.81 -9.47 30.21
C ASN A 74 11.11 -9.88 28.75
N MET A 75 12.37 -9.77 28.31
CA MET A 75 12.72 -9.93 26.90
C MET A 75 12.39 -11.33 26.35
N GLU A 76 12.60 -12.39 27.14
CA GLU A 76 12.27 -13.76 26.72
C GLU A 76 10.76 -13.92 26.49
N ARG A 77 9.96 -13.58 27.50
CA ARG A 77 8.49 -13.60 27.41
C ARG A 77 7.96 -12.74 26.28
N PHE A 78 8.55 -11.58 26.03
CA PHE A 78 8.17 -10.71 24.90
C PHE A 78 8.44 -11.37 23.55
N ARG A 79 9.61 -12.00 23.35
CA ARG A 79 9.94 -12.70 22.11
C ARG A 79 8.98 -13.86 21.85
N GLU A 80 8.71 -14.66 22.87
CA GLU A 80 7.75 -15.76 22.78
C GLU A 80 6.35 -15.26 22.39
N ALA A 81 5.88 -14.19 23.03
CA ALA A 81 4.59 -13.58 22.70
C ALA A 81 4.56 -13.01 21.28
N ALA A 82 5.63 -12.35 20.83
CA ALA A 82 5.72 -11.83 19.47
C ALA A 82 5.66 -12.94 18.41
N VAL A 83 6.37 -14.06 18.62
CA VAL A 83 6.37 -15.22 17.72
C VAL A 83 5.02 -15.95 17.75
N ALA A 84 4.38 -16.04 18.92
CA ALA A 84 3.10 -16.70 19.10
C ALA A 84 1.90 -15.88 18.61
N CYS A 85 2.03 -14.55 18.52
CA CYS A 85 0.98 -13.64 18.10
C CYS A 85 0.36 -14.09 16.76
N ARG A 86 -0.97 -14.20 16.73
CA ARG A 86 -1.76 -14.48 15.52
C ARG A 86 -2.68 -13.35 15.15
N ARG A 87 -2.97 -12.45 16.10
CA ARG A 87 -3.84 -11.30 15.87
C ARG A 87 -3.23 -10.04 16.49
N LEU A 88 -2.84 -9.09 15.65
CA LEU A 88 -2.39 -7.78 16.10
C LEU A 88 -3.60 -6.86 16.28
N GLY A 89 -3.89 -6.48 17.52
CA GLY A 89 -4.96 -5.55 17.86
C GLY A 89 -4.46 -4.11 18.01
N THR A 90 -5.19 -3.16 17.45
CA THR A 90 -4.97 -1.72 17.60
C THR A 90 -6.29 -0.97 17.76
N GLU A 91 -6.25 0.32 18.09
CA GLU A 91 -7.43 1.21 18.05
C GLU A 91 -8.01 1.38 16.62
N LEU A 92 -7.24 1.04 15.58
CA LEU A 92 -7.62 1.18 14.17
C LEU A 92 -8.23 -0.09 13.58
N GLY A 93 -8.11 -1.23 14.27
CA GLY A 93 -8.57 -2.52 13.79
C GLY A 93 -7.77 -3.67 14.38
N ASN A 94 -8.17 -4.88 13.99
CA ASN A 94 -7.44 -6.10 14.30
C ASN A 94 -6.99 -6.73 12.99
N PHE A 95 -5.78 -7.28 12.99
CA PHE A 95 -5.12 -7.80 11.80
C PHE A 95 -4.64 -9.21 12.09
N ASP A 96 -5.01 -10.17 11.25
CA ASP A 96 -4.54 -11.54 11.38
C ASP A 96 -3.12 -11.61 10.81
N VAL A 97 -2.16 -11.94 11.66
CA VAL A 97 -0.73 -11.77 11.37
C VAL A 97 0.09 -12.98 11.77
N VAL A 98 1.27 -13.07 11.20
CA VAL A 98 2.35 -13.93 11.66
C VAL A 98 3.61 -13.09 11.80
N MET A 99 4.50 -13.42 12.74
CA MET A 99 5.81 -12.78 12.80
C MET A 99 6.56 -13.11 11.50
N ALA A 100 6.98 -12.06 10.78
CA ALA A 100 7.54 -12.21 9.44
C ALA A 100 9.04 -12.48 9.44
N ASP A 101 9.73 -11.98 10.46
CA ASP A 101 11.19 -11.88 10.51
C ASP A 101 11.67 -11.94 11.97
N GLU A 102 12.94 -11.65 12.21
CA GLU A 102 13.50 -11.51 13.55
C GLU A 102 12.86 -10.36 14.35
N VAL A 103 12.95 -10.47 15.69
CA VAL A 103 12.75 -9.32 16.59
C VAL A 103 14.08 -8.57 16.63
N GLY A 104 14.16 -7.45 15.92
CA GLY A 104 15.34 -6.60 15.94
C GLY A 104 15.52 -5.96 17.32
N VAL A 105 16.73 -6.04 17.88
CA VAL A 105 17.05 -5.48 19.20
C VAL A 105 18.28 -4.59 19.09
N GLU A 106 18.11 -3.31 19.41
CA GLU A 106 19.19 -2.34 19.50
C GLU A 106 19.32 -1.89 20.96
N ARG A 107 20.48 -2.11 21.57
CA ARG A 107 20.80 -1.56 22.90
C ARG A 107 21.21 -0.10 22.74
N VAL A 108 20.42 0.81 23.29
CA VAL A 108 20.67 2.26 23.23
C VAL A 108 21.59 2.69 24.36
N ASP A 109 21.38 2.12 25.55
CA ASP A 109 22.26 2.26 26.72
C ASP A 109 22.16 0.99 27.59
N ASP A 110 22.77 1.00 28.78
CA ASP A 110 22.81 -0.16 29.69
C ASP A 110 21.41 -0.65 30.11
N LYS A 111 20.41 0.23 30.07
CA LYS A 111 19.05 0.00 30.60
C LYS A 111 17.96 0.11 29.56
N LEU A 112 18.26 0.49 28.32
CA LEU A 112 17.25 0.73 27.30
C LEU A 112 17.51 -0.06 26.03
N LEU A 113 16.52 -0.85 25.64
CA LEU A 113 16.46 -1.55 24.36
C LEU A 113 15.42 -0.90 23.46
N LYS A 114 15.74 -0.69 22.19
CA LYS A 114 14.77 -0.49 21.12
C LYS A 114 14.49 -1.82 20.45
N LEU A 115 13.22 -2.05 20.15
CA LEU A 115 12.73 -3.27 19.53
C LEU A 115 12.05 -2.92 18.21
N ASP A 116 12.41 -3.60 17.13
CA ASP A 116 11.80 -3.46 15.80
C ASP A 116 11.22 -4.82 15.39
N LEU A 117 9.91 -4.85 15.12
CA LEU A 117 9.19 -6.06 14.77
C LEU A 117 8.51 -5.88 13.43
N LYS A 118 8.49 -6.95 12.64
CA LYS A 118 7.75 -7.02 11.39
C LYS A 118 6.77 -8.18 11.45
N PHE A 119 5.49 -7.85 11.35
CA PHE A 119 4.42 -8.81 11.17
C PHE A 119 4.03 -8.86 9.69
N ARG A 120 3.66 -10.05 9.22
CA ARG A 120 3.05 -10.26 7.91
C ARG A 120 1.57 -10.52 8.13
N GLU A 121 0.71 -9.69 7.54
CA GLU A 121 -0.70 -10.01 7.35
C GLU A 121 -0.81 -10.70 5.98
N PRO A 122 -0.96 -12.04 5.93
CA PRO A 122 -0.88 -12.78 4.67
C PRO A 122 -2.09 -12.53 3.75
N HIS A 123 -3.23 -12.17 4.34
CA HIS A 123 -4.48 -11.95 3.64
C HIS A 123 -5.07 -10.61 4.10
N VAL A 124 -5.05 -9.62 3.21
CA VAL A 124 -5.66 -8.31 3.47
C VAL A 124 -7.08 -8.35 2.95
N GLU A 125 -8.05 -8.19 3.84
CA GLU A 125 -9.45 -8.04 3.47
C GLU A 125 -9.73 -6.63 2.96
N PHE A 126 -10.45 -6.54 1.84
CA PHE A 126 -10.89 -5.28 1.26
C PHE A 126 -12.38 -5.09 1.54
N GLU A 127 -12.73 -3.90 2.03
CA GLU A 127 -14.14 -3.52 2.16
C GLU A 127 -14.80 -3.37 0.79
N GLU A 128 -16.11 -3.50 0.75
CA GLU A 128 -16.91 -3.09 -0.40
C GLU A 128 -16.84 -1.56 -0.58
N LEU A 129 -16.78 -1.11 -1.83
CA LEU A 129 -16.86 0.31 -2.15
C LEU A 129 -18.30 0.79 -1.98
N THR A 130 -18.54 1.55 -0.93
CA THR A 130 -19.88 2.06 -0.56
C THR A 130 -20.06 3.54 -0.87
N LEU A 131 -18.96 4.25 -1.13
CA LEU A 131 -19.02 5.66 -1.54
C LEU A 131 -19.65 5.80 -2.93
N VAL A 132 -20.39 6.90 -3.11
CA VAL A 132 -20.91 7.31 -4.42
C VAL A 132 -20.04 8.44 -4.95
N GLY A 133 -19.52 8.28 -6.18
CA GLY A 133 -18.64 9.26 -6.79
C GLY A 133 -19.30 10.62 -6.97
N SER A 134 -18.64 11.68 -6.49
CA SER A 134 -19.20 13.04 -6.56
C SER A 134 -18.95 13.76 -7.90
N GLY A 135 -18.19 13.14 -8.82
CA GLY A 135 -17.85 13.70 -10.13
C GLY A 135 -17.10 15.04 -10.06
N GLY A 136 -17.39 15.93 -11.00
CA GLY A 136 -16.93 17.34 -11.01
C GLY A 136 -15.59 17.61 -11.71
N GLY A 137 -15.04 18.81 -11.53
CA GLY A 137 -13.70 19.17 -12.01
C GLY A 137 -12.60 18.69 -11.05
N ARG A 138 -11.33 18.69 -11.53
CA ARG A 138 -10.10 18.18 -10.88
C ARG A 138 -9.82 16.70 -11.12
N ILE A 139 -8.78 16.18 -10.44
CA ILE A 139 -8.30 14.81 -10.57
C ILE A 139 -9.35 13.84 -10.06
N ARG A 140 -9.70 12.86 -10.89
CA ARG A 140 -10.71 11.85 -10.62
C ARG A 140 -10.27 10.48 -11.09
N VAL A 141 -10.86 9.45 -10.48
CA VAL A 141 -10.78 8.08 -10.96
C VAL A 141 -12.21 7.59 -11.11
N ASP A 142 -12.59 7.26 -12.34
CA ASP A 142 -13.98 7.08 -12.76
C ASP A 142 -14.82 8.32 -12.34
N ASP A 143 -15.92 8.10 -11.62
CA ASP A 143 -16.77 9.17 -11.10
C ASP A 143 -16.30 9.72 -9.75
N PHE A 144 -15.23 9.19 -9.17
CA PHE A 144 -14.78 9.58 -7.83
C PHE A 144 -13.83 10.77 -7.87
N ASN A 145 -14.19 11.82 -7.13
CA ASN A 145 -13.32 12.95 -6.86
C ASN A 145 -12.38 12.62 -5.70
N LEU A 146 -11.09 12.45 -6.02
CA LEU A 146 -10.11 11.98 -5.03
C LEU A 146 -10.09 12.85 -3.76
N ALA A 147 -10.20 14.17 -3.93
CA ALA A 147 -10.16 15.11 -2.81
C ALA A 147 -11.46 15.13 -2.00
N ARG A 148 -12.63 15.10 -2.65
CA ARG A 148 -13.92 15.19 -1.94
C ARG A 148 -14.36 13.86 -1.34
N ASP A 149 -14.15 12.78 -2.07
CA ASP A 149 -14.74 11.48 -1.73
C ASP A 149 -13.81 10.70 -0.78
N PHE A 150 -12.50 10.80 -0.97
CA PHE A 150 -11.49 10.10 -0.15
C PHE A 150 -10.62 11.02 0.70
N GLY A 151 -10.70 12.35 0.54
CA GLY A 151 -9.80 13.28 1.19
C GLY A 151 -8.36 13.27 0.62
N VAL A 152 -8.17 12.71 -0.58
CA VAL A 152 -6.87 12.55 -1.25
C VAL A 152 -6.59 13.72 -2.18
N THR A 153 -5.56 14.50 -1.87
CA THR A 153 -5.03 15.53 -2.76
C THR A 153 -3.77 15.02 -3.46
N VAL A 154 -3.75 15.06 -4.78
CA VAL A 154 -2.55 14.79 -5.58
C VAL A 154 -1.73 16.06 -5.66
N THR A 155 -0.49 16.03 -5.14
CA THR A 155 0.42 17.18 -5.10
C THR A 155 1.36 17.24 -6.30
N ALA A 156 1.64 16.09 -6.92
CA ALA A 156 2.44 16.00 -8.14
C ALA A 156 2.05 14.76 -8.95
N VAL A 157 2.16 14.89 -10.28
CA VAL A 157 2.10 13.77 -11.23
C VAL A 157 3.45 13.66 -11.89
N LYS A 158 4.03 12.46 -11.90
CA LYS A 158 5.32 12.17 -12.53
C LYS A 158 5.17 11.04 -13.54
N GLY A 159 6.04 11.03 -14.54
CA GLY A 159 6.11 9.97 -15.55
C GLY A 159 5.23 10.19 -16.78
N ASP A 160 4.39 11.23 -16.81
CA ASP A 160 3.44 11.48 -17.90
C ASP A 160 4.08 11.84 -19.24
N LEU A 161 5.31 12.34 -19.22
CA LEU A 161 6.11 12.66 -20.42
C LEU A 161 7.25 11.66 -20.67
N LYS A 162 7.31 10.57 -19.89
CA LYS A 162 8.42 9.61 -19.98
C LYS A 162 8.18 8.61 -21.10
N VAL A 163 9.20 8.37 -21.91
CA VAL A 163 9.21 7.22 -22.84
C VAL A 163 9.38 5.94 -22.01
N PRO A 164 8.47 4.95 -22.12
CA PRO A 164 8.57 3.74 -21.31
C PRO A 164 9.81 2.90 -21.65
N LYS A 165 10.11 1.95 -20.75
CA LYS A 165 11.20 0.99 -21.00
C LYS A 165 10.87 0.14 -22.22
N ARG A 166 11.93 -0.34 -22.88
CA ARG A 166 11.78 -1.30 -23.96
C ARG A 166 11.36 -2.65 -23.40
N ILE A 167 10.48 -3.35 -24.11
CA ILE A 167 10.20 -4.76 -23.82
C ILE A 167 11.46 -5.58 -24.12
N GLU A 168 12.02 -6.20 -23.08
CA GLU A 168 13.12 -7.15 -23.27
C GLU A 168 12.57 -8.52 -23.64
N VAL A 169 13.12 -9.09 -24.72
CA VAL A 169 12.86 -10.45 -25.16
C VAL A 169 14.17 -11.21 -25.04
N SER A 170 14.14 -12.41 -24.46
CA SER A 170 15.33 -13.25 -24.33
C SER A 170 15.77 -13.76 -25.71
N THR A 171 16.81 -13.15 -26.28
CA THR A 171 17.38 -13.53 -27.58
C THR A 171 18.89 -13.69 -27.49
N THR A 172 19.45 -14.60 -28.28
CA THR A 172 20.91 -14.80 -28.39
C THR A 172 21.58 -13.87 -29.41
N ALA A 173 20.78 -13.25 -30.29
CA ALA A 173 21.23 -12.20 -31.22
C ALA A 173 21.02 -10.80 -30.61
N PRO A 174 21.76 -9.76 -31.07
CA PRO A 174 21.53 -8.38 -30.65
C PRO A 174 20.08 -7.95 -30.92
N TYR A 175 19.35 -7.60 -29.85
CA TYR A 175 17.98 -7.12 -29.96
C TYR A 175 17.96 -5.63 -30.30
N LEU A 176 17.73 -5.31 -31.57
CA LEU A 176 17.78 -3.95 -32.12
C LEU A 176 16.41 -3.27 -32.22
N ASN A 177 15.32 -3.99 -31.94
CA ASN A 177 13.99 -3.38 -31.94
C ASN A 177 13.91 -2.37 -30.78
N THR A 178 13.43 -1.16 -31.06
CA THR A 178 13.27 -0.06 -30.09
C THR A 178 11.83 0.44 -30.01
N ALA A 179 10.93 -0.11 -30.82
CA ALA A 179 9.54 0.31 -30.93
C ALA A 179 8.67 -0.29 -29.82
N PHE A 180 8.89 -1.55 -29.44
CA PHE A 180 8.08 -2.23 -28.43
C PHE A 180 8.45 -1.79 -27.02
N ARG A 181 7.45 -1.33 -26.27
CA ARG A 181 7.59 -0.67 -24.97
C ARG A 181 6.68 -1.28 -23.92
N GLU A 182 7.16 -1.32 -22.68
CA GLU A 182 6.32 -1.61 -21.53
C GLU A 182 5.21 -0.55 -21.39
N ASN A 183 4.15 -0.90 -20.68
CA ASN A 183 3.08 0.03 -20.38
C ASN A 183 3.61 1.24 -19.58
N PRO A 184 3.20 2.49 -19.92
CA PRO A 184 3.60 3.67 -19.18
C PRO A 184 3.20 3.60 -17.70
N VAL A 185 4.01 4.20 -16.82
CA VAL A 185 3.72 4.29 -15.39
C VAL A 185 3.63 5.74 -14.98
N LEU A 186 2.48 6.10 -14.38
CA LEU A 186 2.25 7.40 -13.75
C LEU A 186 2.40 7.25 -12.24
N SER A 187 3.19 8.13 -11.62
CA SER A 187 3.31 8.22 -10.17
C SER A 187 2.59 9.46 -9.67
N LEU A 188 1.55 9.25 -8.86
CA LEU A 188 0.78 10.30 -8.20
C LEU A 188 1.27 10.47 -6.75
N GLU A 189 1.89 11.60 -6.44
CA GLU A 189 2.22 11.94 -5.06
C GLU A 189 0.97 12.42 -4.34
N CYS A 190 0.56 11.70 -3.30
CA CYS A 190 -0.73 11.87 -2.66
C CYS A 190 -0.59 12.25 -1.18
N VAL A 191 -1.48 13.13 -0.73
CA VAL A 191 -1.71 13.43 0.68
C VAL A 191 -3.18 13.18 0.99
N MET A 192 -3.46 12.29 1.94
CA MET A 192 -4.80 12.11 2.48
C MET A 192 -4.93 12.84 3.80
N ARG A 193 -6.05 13.56 3.98
CA ARG A 193 -6.38 14.28 5.21
C ARG A 193 -7.75 13.87 5.73
N ALA A 194 -7.88 13.73 7.04
CA ALA A 194 -9.13 13.53 7.77
C ALA A 194 -9.04 14.14 9.17
N GLY A 195 -10.08 14.04 9.99
CA GLY A 195 -10.10 14.62 11.34
C GLY A 195 -9.16 13.91 12.33
N ASN A 196 -8.88 12.62 12.11
CA ASN A 196 -8.02 11.78 12.95
C ASN A 196 -7.62 10.50 12.19
N LEU A 197 -6.71 9.71 12.76
CA LEU A 197 -6.25 8.45 12.17
C LEU A 197 -7.34 7.39 11.97
N LYS A 198 -8.39 7.38 12.79
CA LYS A 198 -9.51 6.44 12.61
C LYS A 198 -10.29 6.76 11.34
N GLU A 199 -10.54 8.04 11.08
CA GLU A 199 -11.16 8.51 9.84
C GLU A 199 -10.25 8.32 8.63
N VAL A 200 -8.94 8.51 8.77
CA VAL A 200 -7.97 8.14 7.72
C VAL A 200 -8.12 6.66 7.37
N GLY A 201 -8.16 5.79 8.38
CA GLY A 201 -8.33 4.34 8.15
C GLY A 201 -9.61 4.02 7.40
N ALA A 202 -10.73 4.65 7.75
CA ALA A 202 -12.00 4.47 7.04
C ALA A 202 -11.93 4.94 5.58
N ARG A 203 -11.37 6.12 5.32
CA ARG A 203 -11.20 6.66 3.95
C ARG A 203 -10.24 5.83 3.13
N MET A 204 -9.16 5.34 3.74
CA MET A 204 -8.18 4.50 3.07
C MET A 204 -8.77 3.15 2.67
N ARG A 205 -9.61 2.52 3.50
CA ARG A 205 -10.27 1.26 3.13
C ARG A 205 -11.21 1.42 1.94
N GLN A 206 -11.96 2.53 1.87
CA GLN A 206 -12.77 2.84 0.69
C GLN A 206 -11.90 3.18 -0.53
N PHE A 207 -10.77 3.87 -0.35
CA PHE A 207 -9.83 4.13 -1.43
C PHE A 207 -9.19 2.83 -1.96
N HIS A 208 -8.88 1.88 -1.08
CA HIS A 208 -8.44 0.54 -1.46
C HIS A 208 -9.53 -0.21 -2.24
N ALA A 209 -10.78 -0.12 -1.79
CA ALA A 209 -11.92 -0.74 -2.46
C ALA A 209 -12.06 -0.27 -3.92
N LEU A 210 -11.83 1.02 -4.19
CA LEU A 210 -11.80 1.56 -5.56
C LEU A 210 -10.72 0.89 -6.43
N TRP A 211 -9.49 0.80 -5.93
CA TRP A 211 -8.37 0.23 -6.69
C TRP A 211 -8.39 -1.30 -6.77
N ARG A 212 -9.24 -1.96 -5.97
CA ARG A 212 -9.54 -3.39 -6.03
C ARG A 212 -10.50 -3.73 -7.17
N LEU A 213 -11.28 -2.79 -7.68
CA LEU A 213 -12.32 -3.09 -8.65
C LEU A 213 -11.76 -3.75 -9.93
N PRO A 214 -12.45 -4.75 -10.50
CA PRO A 214 -12.09 -5.34 -11.78
C PRO A 214 -12.00 -4.33 -12.93
N GLY A 215 -11.14 -4.64 -13.90
CA GLY A 215 -10.97 -3.86 -15.11
C GLY A 215 -10.12 -2.60 -14.94
N VAL A 216 -9.95 -1.89 -16.04
CA VAL A 216 -9.25 -0.60 -16.11
C VAL A 216 -10.12 0.49 -15.47
N ARG A 217 -9.50 1.39 -14.71
CA ARG A 217 -10.12 2.60 -14.14
C ARG A 217 -9.77 3.80 -15.01
N VAL A 218 -10.65 4.80 -15.08
CA VAL A 218 -10.39 6.02 -15.87
C VAL A 218 -9.83 7.11 -14.97
N LEU A 219 -8.51 7.35 -15.03
CA LEU A 219 -7.89 8.50 -14.37
C LEU A 219 -8.06 9.75 -15.23
N ARG A 220 -8.77 10.75 -14.70
CA ARG A 220 -8.87 12.09 -15.28
C ARG A 220 -7.92 13.03 -14.55
N LEU A 221 -6.99 13.65 -15.27
CA LEU A 221 -6.01 14.60 -14.73
C LEU A 221 -6.59 16.01 -14.62
N ALA A 222 -5.89 16.89 -13.90
CA ALA A 222 -6.33 18.27 -13.66
C ALA A 222 -6.44 19.10 -14.95
N ASP A 223 -5.66 18.77 -15.97
CA ASP A 223 -5.68 19.41 -17.30
C ASP A 223 -6.76 18.83 -18.24
N GLY A 224 -7.56 17.87 -17.76
CA GLY A 224 -8.64 17.24 -18.51
C GLY A 224 -8.23 16.00 -19.31
N ARG A 225 -6.94 15.64 -19.37
CA ARG A 225 -6.51 14.38 -20.00
C ARG A 225 -7.06 13.18 -19.26
N GLU A 226 -7.43 12.14 -20.00
CA GLU A 226 -7.88 10.85 -19.46
C GLU A 226 -6.89 9.74 -19.77
N ARG A 227 -6.80 8.76 -18.87
CA ARG A 227 -5.95 7.58 -18.98
C ARG A 227 -6.70 6.36 -18.45
N GLY A 228 -6.73 5.28 -19.21
CA GLY A 228 -7.06 3.96 -18.68
C GLY A 228 -5.91 3.48 -17.81
N VAL A 229 -6.14 3.23 -16.53
CA VAL A 229 -5.11 2.85 -15.57
C VAL A 229 -5.52 1.73 -14.62
N PHE A 230 -4.53 1.05 -14.04
CA PHE A 230 -4.71 0.07 -12.96
C PHE A 230 -3.53 0.08 -11.99
N VAL A 231 -3.69 -0.56 -10.82
CA VAL A 231 -2.64 -0.70 -9.80
C VAL A 231 -2.11 -2.14 -9.81
N LYS A 232 -0.78 -2.26 -9.90
CA LYS A 232 -0.07 -3.55 -9.89
C LYS A 232 0.75 -3.75 -8.62
N ASP A 233 1.66 -2.82 -8.35
CA ASP A 233 2.69 -2.99 -7.32
C ASP A 233 2.22 -2.59 -5.91
N GLY A 234 0.97 -2.15 -5.79
CA GLY A 234 0.44 -1.57 -4.57
C GLY A 234 1.17 -0.28 -4.17
N PHE A 235 1.01 0.13 -2.91
CA PHE A 235 1.68 1.31 -2.38
C PHE A 235 1.77 1.27 -0.86
N SER A 236 2.83 1.88 -0.34
CA SER A 236 3.01 2.08 1.10
C SER A 236 2.54 3.45 1.55
N VAL A 237 1.99 3.50 2.75
CA VAL A 237 1.40 4.69 3.35
C VAL A 237 2.18 5.11 4.59
N SER A 238 2.69 6.33 4.56
CA SER A 238 3.41 6.95 5.68
C SER A 238 2.47 7.82 6.49
N ILE A 239 2.41 7.57 7.80
CA ILE A 239 1.68 8.40 8.76
C ILE A 239 2.54 9.61 9.10
N VAL A 240 2.01 10.82 8.88
CA VAL A 240 2.77 12.07 9.08
C VAL A 240 2.33 12.78 10.35
N SER A 241 1.04 12.73 10.67
CA SER A 241 0.46 13.25 11.90
C SER A 241 -0.87 12.55 12.14
N ASP A 242 -1.50 12.85 13.28
CA ASP A 242 -2.90 12.49 13.44
C ASP A 242 -3.73 13.12 12.30
N GLY A 243 -4.56 12.31 11.66
CA GLY A 243 -5.39 12.72 10.51
C GLY A 243 -4.67 12.97 9.18
N VAL A 244 -3.34 12.78 9.05
CA VAL A 244 -2.62 13.03 7.79
C VAL A 244 -1.68 11.89 7.42
N VAL A 245 -1.86 11.37 6.20
CA VAL A 245 -0.96 10.36 5.61
C VAL A 245 -0.50 10.77 4.22
N LYS A 246 0.65 10.23 3.82
CA LYS A 246 1.25 10.43 2.49
C LYS A 246 1.55 9.10 1.85
N PHE A 247 1.40 9.03 0.54
CA PHE A 247 1.75 7.85 -0.24
C PHE A 247 2.02 8.24 -1.69
N THR A 248 2.72 7.39 -2.42
CA THR A 248 2.88 7.50 -3.85
C THR A 248 2.10 6.38 -4.50
N LEU A 249 1.08 6.74 -5.28
CA LEU A 249 0.28 5.79 -6.03
C LEU A 249 0.88 5.64 -7.43
N ASN A 250 1.44 4.48 -7.72
CA ASN A 250 1.90 4.13 -9.06
C ASN A 250 0.75 3.44 -9.82
N VAL A 251 0.32 4.04 -10.91
CA VAL A 251 -0.68 3.46 -11.80
C VAL A 251 -0.06 3.18 -13.16
N ILE A 252 -0.41 2.03 -13.73
CA ILE A 252 0.06 1.60 -15.05
C ILE A 252 -1.02 1.95 -16.06
N GLU A 253 -0.64 2.65 -17.12
CA GLU A 253 -1.54 2.95 -18.23
C GLU A 253 -1.77 1.71 -19.07
N TYR A 254 -3.02 1.41 -19.38
CA TYR A 254 -3.37 0.35 -20.32
C TYR A 254 -4.63 0.76 -21.08
N ASP A 255 -4.50 0.83 -22.40
CA ASP A 255 -5.62 1.07 -23.31
C ASP A 255 -5.75 -0.13 -24.25
N ARG A 256 -6.85 -0.87 -24.10
CA ARG A 256 -7.16 -2.05 -24.89
C ARG A 256 -7.42 -1.70 -26.36
N ASN A 257 -7.77 -0.46 -26.67
CA ASN A 257 -8.11 -0.03 -28.03
C ASN A 257 -6.89 0.22 -28.93
N LEU A 258 -5.66 0.18 -28.39
CA LEU A 258 -4.43 0.33 -29.18
C LEU A 258 -3.86 -1.01 -29.70
N SER A 259 -4.38 -2.16 -29.24
CA SER A 259 -3.88 -3.48 -29.63
C SER A 259 -4.66 -4.17 -30.75
N GLU A 260 -5.81 -3.64 -31.17
CA GLU A 260 -6.62 -4.24 -32.25
C GLU A 260 -6.41 -3.58 -33.63
N ASP A 261 -5.74 -2.41 -33.70
CA ASP A 261 -5.50 -1.63 -34.93
C ASP A 261 -4.02 -1.56 -35.36
N GLN A 262 -3.16 -2.47 -34.90
CA GLN A 262 -1.79 -2.68 -35.42
C GLN A 262 -1.59 -4.12 -35.90
#